data_AF-A0A968J5J3-F1
#
_entry.id   AF-A0A968J5J3-F1
#
_cell.length_a   1.000
_cell.length_b   1.000
_cell.length_c   1.000
_cell.angle_alpha   90.00
_cell.angle_beta   90.00
_cell.angle_gamma   90.00
#
_symmetry.space_group_name_H-M   'P 1'
#
loop_
_entity.id
_entity.type
_entity.pdbx_description
1 polymer ?
#
loop_
_entity_poly.entity_id
_entity_poly.type
_entity_poly.pdbx_seq_one_letter_code
_entity_poly.pdbx_strand_id
1 'polypeptide(L)'
;MSQTTKDIPVNIYRPSNPFTARCVLNESLLRSGAPGDTRHIKIDFSGSELRYLEGQSIGIIPPGNDDKGKPHKLRLYSIASTRHGDNLDDKTVSLCVRQLEYKHPETGETVYGVCSTYCV
;
A
#
# COMPACT_ATOMS: atom_id res chain seq x y z
N MET A 1 -22.36 26.85 19.19
CA MET A 1 -21.45 25.69 19.30
C MET A 1 -20.64 25.62 18.03
N SER A 2 -19.38 26.03 18.06
CA SER A 2 -18.48 26.00 16.91
C SER A 2 -18.24 24.55 16.52
N GLN A 3 -18.67 24.11 15.34
CA GLN A 3 -18.23 22.85 14.76
C GLN A 3 -16.73 22.97 14.49
N THR A 4 -15.90 22.42 15.37
CA THR A 4 -14.52 22.09 15.03
C THR A 4 -14.58 21.01 13.95
N THR A 5 -14.44 21.41 12.69
CA THR A 5 -14.10 20.49 11.61
C THR A 5 -12.85 19.74 12.05
N LYS A 6 -12.99 18.47 12.46
CA LYS A 6 -11.84 17.60 12.68
C LYS A 6 -10.99 17.65 11.41
N ASP A 7 -9.73 18.04 11.55
CA ASP A 7 -8.77 18.10 10.46
C ASP A 7 -8.47 16.66 10.00
N ILE A 8 -9.17 16.20 8.96
CA ILE A 8 -9.01 14.88 8.37
C ILE A 8 -7.94 15.00 7.30
N PRO A 9 -6.73 14.40 7.49
CA PRO A 9 -5.67 14.49 6.50
C PRO A 9 -6.08 13.76 5.23
N VAL A 10 -6.05 14.46 4.09
CA VAL A 10 -6.35 13.88 2.78
C VAL A 10 -5.37 14.40 1.73
N ASN A 11 -4.88 13.51 0.87
CA ASN A 11 -4.05 13.85 -0.30
C ASN A 11 -2.82 14.74 0.01
N ILE A 12 -2.16 14.51 1.15
CA ILE A 12 -0.90 15.20 1.54
C ILE A 12 0.16 15.02 0.45
N TYR A 13 0.26 13.79 -0.07
CA TYR A 13 1.06 13.47 -1.26
C TYR A 13 0.16 13.15 -2.44
N ARG A 14 0.60 13.55 -3.63
CA ARG A 14 -0.11 13.35 -4.90
C ARG A 14 0.73 12.49 -5.83
N PRO A 15 0.15 11.83 -6.84
CA PRO A 15 0.91 10.98 -7.76
C PRO A 15 2.01 11.72 -8.53
N SER A 16 1.83 13.03 -8.74
CA SER A 16 2.82 13.90 -9.39
C SER A 16 4.00 14.29 -8.49
N ASN A 17 3.84 14.16 -7.17
CA ASN A 17 4.88 14.44 -6.18
C ASN A 17 4.73 13.45 -5.00
N PRO A 18 5.03 12.16 -5.23
CA PRO A 18 4.90 11.14 -4.20
C PRO A 18 6.03 11.23 -3.18
N PHE A 19 5.82 10.67 -1.99
CA PHE A 19 6.90 10.46 -1.03
C PHE A 19 7.56 9.10 -1.29
N THR A 20 8.89 9.09 -1.42
CA THR A 20 9.66 7.84 -1.50
C THR A 20 9.96 7.34 -0.09
N ALA A 21 9.26 6.28 0.31
CA ALA A 21 9.38 5.66 1.61
C ALA A 21 10.21 4.36 1.56
N ARG A 22 10.65 3.89 2.73
CA ARG A 22 11.42 2.65 2.86
C ARG A 22 10.57 1.54 3.47
N CYS A 23 10.56 0.36 2.85
CA CYS A 23 9.99 -0.83 3.46
C CYS A 23 10.91 -1.31 4.61
N VAL A 24 10.34 -1.51 5.80
CA VAL A 24 11.07 -1.94 7.01
C VAL A 24 10.65 -3.30 7.52
N LEU A 25 9.51 -3.82 7.06
CA LEU A 25 9.03 -5.17 7.37
C LEU A 25 8.21 -5.69 6.19
N ASN A 26 8.39 -6.95 5.84
CA ASN A 26 7.56 -7.68 4.88
C ASN A 26 7.44 -9.13 5.35
N GLU A 27 6.34 -9.47 6.01
CA GLU A 27 6.13 -10.77 6.65
C GLU A 27 4.85 -11.45 6.14
N SER A 28 4.90 -12.77 5.94
CA SER A 28 3.71 -13.54 5.58
C SER A 28 2.70 -13.57 6.73
N LEU A 29 1.44 -13.27 6.39
CA LEU A 29 0.28 -13.45 7.29
C LEU A 29 -0.31 -14.86 7.20
N LEU A 30 0.20 -15.69 6.29
CA LEU A 30 -0.33 -17.01 6.01
C LEU A 30 0.45 -18.08 6.79
N ARG A 31 -0.29 -19.07 7.30
CA ARG A 31 0.31 -20.26 7.91
C ARG A 31 0.92 -21.15 6.84
N SER A 32 1.91 -21.96 7.23
CA SER A 32 2.50 -22.96 6.34
C SER A 32 1.43 -23.83 5.68
N GLY A 33 1.48 -23.94 4.35
CA GLY A 33 0.54 -24.72 3.54
C GLY A 33 -0.78 -24.02 3.18
N ALA A 34 -1.02 -22.79 3.65
CA ALA A 34 -2.15 -22.00 3.19
C ALA A 34 -1.94 -21.50 1.74
N PRO A 35 -3.00 -21.45 0.91
CA PRO A 35 -2.89 -21.01 -0.48
C PRO A 35 -2.73 -19.50 -0.62
N GLY A 36 -2.00 -19.09 -1.66
CA GLY A 36 -1.73 -17.69 -2.01
C GLY A 36 -0.58 -17.07 -1.22
N ASP A 37 -0.41 -15.76 -1.39
CA ASP A 37 0.55 -14.96 -0.62
C ASP A 37 -0.14 -13.68 -0.13
N THR A 38 -0.16 -13.47 1.19
CA THR A 38 -0.71 -12.27 1.82
C THR A 38 0.26 -11.82 2.88
N ARG A 39 0.71 -10.56 2.79
CA ARG A 39 1.79 -10.05 3.63
C ARG A 39 1.41 -8.81 4.40
N HIS A 40 1.97 -8.72 5.59
CA HIS A 40 2.00 -7.51 6.41
C HIS A 40 3.26 -6.73 6.07
N ILE A 41 3.06 -5.56 5.50
CA ILE A 41 4.14 -4.71 4.99
C ILE A 41 4.16 -3.45 5.82
N LYS A 42 5.29 -3.15 6.47
CA LYS A 42 5.49 -1.92 7.25
C LYS A 42 6.43 -0.99 6.51
N ILE A 43 6.03 0.26 6.37
CA ILE A 43 6.71 1.28 5.60
C ILE A 43 7.06 2.43 6.55
N ASP A 44 8.34 2.78 6.59
CA ASP A 44 8.88 3.93 7.32
C ASP A 44 8.73 5.20 6.49
N PHE A 45 7.99 6.16 7.04
CA PHE A 45 7.75 7.48 6.45
C PHE A 45 8.40 8.62 7.25
N SER A 46 9.36 8.31 8.11
CA SER A 46 10.11 9.31 8.88
C SER A 46 10.69 10.40 7.96
N GLY A 47 10.54 11.66 8.36
CA GLY A 47 10.95 12.82 7.55
C GLY A 47 9.94 13.23 6.46
N SER A 48 8.77 12.61 6.43
CA SER A 48 7.62 13.07 5.64
C SER A 48 6.62 13.86 6.48
N GLU A 49 5.72 14.56 5.80
CA GLU A 49 4.54 15.21 6.40
C GLU A 49 3.32 14.28 6.45
N LEU A 50 3.50 12.98 6.13
CA LEU A 50 2.40 12.04 6.03
C LEU A 50 1.71 11.89 7.40
N ARG A 51 0.40 12.15 7.40
CA ARG A 51 -0.51 11.85 8.50
C ARG A 51 -1.74 11.14 7.94
N TYR A 52 -2.30 10.22 8.70
CA TYR A 52 -3.49 9.48 8.30
C TYR A 52 -4.34 9.12 9.53
N LEU A 53 -5.57 8.69 9.28
CA LEU A 53 -6.50 8.18 10.27
C LEU A 53 -6.91 6.75 9.93
N GLU A 54 -7.40 6.05 10.94
CA GLU A 54 -7.95 4.70 10.79
C GLU A 54 -9.08 4.68 9.75
N GLY A 55 -9.08 3.66 8.89
CA GLY A 55 -10.06 3.52 7.81
C GLY A 55 -9.71 4.25 6.51
N GLN A 56 -8.61 5.00 6.46
CA GLN A 56 -8.12 5.60 5.22
C GLN A 56 -7.32 4.60 4.36
N SER A 57 -6.93 5.05 3.16
CA SER A 57 -6.10 4.30 2.22
C SER A 57 -4.91 5.13 1.77
N ILE A 58 -3.82 4.46 1.38
CA ILE A 58 -2.67 5.09 0.71
C ILE A 58 -2.49 4.51 -0.69
N GLY A 59 -1.91 5.30 -1.58
CA GLY A 59 -1.56 4.88 -2.93
C GLY A 59 -0.13 4.39 -3.02
N ILE A 60 0.09 3.22 -3.59
CA ILE A 60 1.41 2.71 -3.98
C ILE A 60 1.56 2.80 -5.50
N ILE A 61 2.66 3.40 -5.96
CA ILE A 61 3.03 3.47 -7.37
C ILE A 61 4.12 2.42 -7.61
N PRO A 62 3.83 1.33 -8.35
CA PRO A 62 4.86 0.36 -8.67
C PRO A 62 5.82 0.94 -9.72
N PRO A 63 7.10 0.53 -9.72
CA PRO A 63 8.07 0.97 -10.71
C PRO A 63 7.75 0.39 -12.09
N GLY A 64 8.23 1.05 -13.16
CA GLY A 64 8.07 0.56 -14.54
C GLY A 64 6.94 1.23 -15.32
N ASN A 65 6.76 0.74 -16.55
CA ASN A 65 5.81 1.26 -17.52
C ASN A 65 4.82 0.17 -17.95
N ASP A 66 3.60 0.57 -18.33
CA ASP A 66 2.62 -0.32 -18.95
C ASP A 66 3.01 -0.67 -20.40
N ASP A 67 2.21 -1.53 -21.03
CA ASP A 67 2.43 -2.01 -22.41
C ASP A 67 2.38 -0.88 -23.46
N LYS A 68 1.90 0.32 -23.08
CA LYS A 68 1.87 1.52 -23.91
C LYS A 68 3.02 2.47 -23.59
N GLY A 69 3.99 2.05 -22.80
CA GLY A 69 5.16 2.81 -22.40
C GLY A 69 4.88 3.91 -21.37
N LYS A 70 3.70 3.93 -20.74
CA LYS A 70 3.35 4.96 -19.75
C LYS A 70 3.69 4.47 -18.34
N PRO A 71 4.14 5.36 -17.42
CA PRO A 71 4.37 4.99 -16.03
C PRO A 71 3.15 4.31 -15.40
N HIS A 72 3.38 3.28 -14.59
CA HIS A 72 2.28 2.60 -13.93
C HIS A 72 1.47 3.54 -13.03
N LYS A 73 0.15 3.34 -13.05
CA LYS A 73 -0.78 4.05 -12.16
C LYS A 73 -0.67 3.53 -10.73
N LEU A 74 -0.97 4.41 -9.75
CA LEU A 74 -1.08 4.01 -8.35
C LEU A 74 -2.20 2.98 -8.15
N ARG A 75 -2.04 2.10 -7.17
CA ARG A 75 -3.10 1.25 -6.59
C ARG A 75 -3.33 1.66 -5.15
N LEU A 76 -4.60 1.73 -4.74
CA LEU A 76 -4.98 2.07 -3.38
C LEU A 76 -5.01 0.82 -2.51
N TYR A 77 -4.42 0.94 -1.33
CA TYR A 77 -4.46 -0.08 -0.28
C TYR A 77 -4.99 0.55 1.00
N SER A 78 -5.94 -0.13 1.65
CA SER A 78 -6.40 0.25 2.97
C SER A 78 -5.25 0.18 3.96
N ILE A 79 -5.16 1.18 4.83
CA ILE A 79 -4.15 1.23 5.88
C ILE A 79 -4.50 0.18 6.94
N ALA A 80 -3.51 -0.63 7.30
CA ALA A 80 -3.64 -1.72 8.27
C ALA A 80 -3.19 -1.34 9.69
N SER A 81 -2.58 -0.17 9.86
CA SER A 81 -2.11 0.36 11.16
C SER A 81 -3.01 1.48 11.70
N THR A 82 -2.92 1.75 13.00
CA THR A 82 -3.47 2.99 13.59
C THR A 82 -2.72 4.21 13.07
N ARG A 83 -3.22 5.43 13.30
CA ARG A 83 -2.51 6.68 12.96
C ARG A 83 -1.09 6.78 13.52
N HIS A 84 -0.79 6.01 14.57
CA HIS A 84 0.51 5.99 15.25
C HIS A 84 1.45 4.88 14.72
N GLY A 85 1.04 4.13 13.70
CA GLY A 85 1.75 2.94 13.23
C GLY A 85 1.55 1.73 14.15
N ASP A 86 2.16 0.61 13.79
CA ASP A 86 2.10 -0.62 14.62
C ASP A 86 2.98 -0.52 15.87
N ASN A 87 4.03 0.31 15.79
CA ASN A 87 4.98 0.56 16.86
C ASN A 87 4.55 1.71 17.80
N LEU A 88 3.43 2.38 17.50
CA LEU A 88 2.92 3.54 18.25
C LEU A 88 3.93 4.70 18.37
N ASP A 89 4.70 4.95 17.30
CA ASP A 89 5.81 5.91 17.27
C ASP A 89 5.66 7.00 16.21
N ASP A 90 4.51 7.05 15.51
CA ASP A 90 4.18 8.01 14.45
C ASP A 90 5.12 7.99 13.22
N LYS A 91 5.89 6.91 13.04
CA LYS A 91 6.91 6.82 11.97
C LYS A 91 6.57 5.83 10.86
N THR A 92 5.60 4.95 11.10
CA THR A 92 5.35 3.81 10.21
C THR A 92 3.88 3.68 9.84
N VAL A 93 3.64 3.26 8.60
CA VAL A 93 2.32 2.88 8.10
C VAL A 93 2.39 1.43 7.64
N SER A 94 1.35 0.66 7.94
CA SER A 94 1.28 -0.75 7.56
C SER A 94 0.21 -1.01 6.53
N LEU A 95 0.45 -1.98 5.65
CA LEU A 95 -0.47 -2.48 4.65
C LEU A 95 -0.63 -4.00 4.79
N CYS A 96 -1.83 -4.48 4.51
CA CYS A 96 -2.10 -5.90 4.31
C CYS A 96 -2.35 -6.13 2.82
N VAL A 97 -1.41 -6.80 2.14
CA VAL A 97 -1.44 -6.94 0.68
C VAL A 97 -1.49 -8.42 0.31
N ARG A 98 -2.53 -8.81 -0.42
CA ARG A 98 -2.62 -10.11 -1.08
C ARG A 98 -2.07 -10.01 -2.50
N GLN A 99 -1.21 -10.95 -2.89
CA GLN A 99 -0.76 -11.08 -4.27
C GLN A 99 -1.97 -11.45 -5.15
N LEU A 100 -2.27 -10.62 -6.14
CA LEU A 100 -3.27 -10.94 -7.14
C LEU A 100 -2.68 -11.93 -8.13
N GLU A 101 -3.33 -13.08 -8.26
CA GLU A 101 -3.08 -14.07 -9.29
C GLU A 101 -4.43 -14.52 -9.89
N TYR A 102 -4.47 -14.73 -11.20
CA TYR A 102 -5.63 -15.31 -11.88
C TYR A 102 -5.21 -16.01 -13.17
N LYS A 103 -6.07 -16.89 -13.68
CA LYS A 103 -5.89 -17.54 -14.98
C LYS A 103 -6.50 -16.67 -16.07
N HIS A 104 -5.72 -16.33 -17.08
CA HIS A 104 -6.22 -15.61 -18.25
C HIS A 104 -7.34 -16.43 -18.89
N PRO A 105 -8.53 -15.85 -19.14
CA PRO A 105 -9.70 -16.62 -19.57
C PRO A 105 -9.51 -17.31 -20.93
N GLU A 106 -8.71 -16.71 -21.82
CA GLU A 106 -8.47 -17.24 -23.16
C GLU A 106 -7.22 -18.13 -23.27
N THR A 107 -6.08 -17.69 -22.73
CA THR A 107 -4.79 -18.41 -22.88
C THR A 107 -4.52 -19.43 -21.77
N GLY A 108 -5.23 -19.35 -20.63
CA GLY A 108 -4.97 -20.19 -19.46
C GLY A 108 -3.66 -19.88 -18.71
N GLU A 109 -2.94 -18.84 -19.13
CA GLU A 109 -1.70 -18.40 -18.47
C GLU A 109 -2.00 -17.81 -17.09
N THR A 110 -1.07 -18.00 -16.14
CA THR A 110 -1.17 -17.32 -14.84
C THR A 110 -0.73 -15.88 -15.00
N VAL A 111 -1.60 -14.94 -14.63
CA VAL A 111 -1.35 -13.50 -14.64
C VAL A 111 -1.22 -13.01 -13.21
N TYR A 112 -0.20 -12.19 -12.98
CA TYR A 112 0.08 -11.58 -11.69
C TYR A 112 -0.24 -10.08 -11.72
N GLY A 113 -0.88 -9.58 -10.66
CA GLY A 113 -1.15 -8.16 -10.52
C GLY A 113 0.15 -7.39 -10.27
N VAL A 114 0.45 -6.41 -11.13
CA VAL A 114 1.71 -5.63 -11.08
C VAL A 114 2.01 -5.07 -9.68
N CYS A 115 1.09 -4.29 -9.11
CA CYS A 115 1.39 -3.58 -7.86
C CYS A 115 1.42 -4.51 -6.64
N SER A 116 0.51 -5.49 -6.56
CA SER A 116 0.51 -6.44 -5.45
C SER A 116 1.74 -7.35 -5.47
N THR A 117 2.23 -7.70 -6.67
CA THR A 117 3.44 -8.52 -6.85
C THR A 117 4.71 -7.72 -6.55
N TYR A 118 4.69 -6.41 -6.79
CA TYR A 118 5.78 -5.54 -6.35
C TYR A 118 5.85 -5.41 -4.82
N CYS A 119 4.70 -5.38 -4.14
CA CYS A 119 4.63 -5.23 -2.70
C CYS A 119 5.02 -6.51 -1.93
N VAL A 120 4.57 -7.67 -2.43
CA VAL A 120 4.77 -9.00 -1.83
C VAL A 120 6.14 -9.53 -2.18
#